data_AF-M3B421-F1
#
_entry.id   AF-M3B421-F1
#
_cell.length_a   1.000
_cell.length_b   1.000
_cell.length_c   1.000
_cell.angle_alpha   90.00
_cell.angle_beta   90.00
_cell.angle_gamma   90.00
#
_symmetry.space_group_name_H-M   'P 1'
#
loop_
_entity.id
_entity.type
_entity.pdbx_description
1 polymer ?
#
loop_
_entity_poly.entity_id
_entity_poly.type
_entity_poly.pdbx_seq_one_letter_code
_entity_poly.pdbx_strand_id
1 'polypeptide(L)'
;MAEVLFKSDSERWNAVRARDPLADGCFVYCVKTTKIFCRPICKARLARRSNVEFFATTSEAIEAGYRACKRCKPELDIYIPEGEQSIFKIQRLLEDLPEGAPLPKLEVLASEAGLTKYHFHRSFKKATGMTPREYALSRRRAR
;
A
#
# COMPACT_ATOMS: atom_id res chain seq x y z
N MET A 1 -3.42 -7.92 -21.13
CA MET A 1 -4.87 -7.97 -21.42
C MET A 1 -5.60 -8.19 -20.11
N ALA A 2 -5.79 -7.14 -19.30
CA ALA A 2 -6.54 -7.23 -18.05
C ALA A 2 -8.03 -7.27 -18.41
N GLU A 3 -8.53 -8.47 -18.71
CA GLU A 3 -9.95 -8.70 -18.93
C GLU A 3 -10.74 -8.20 -17.73
N VAL A 4 -11.85 -7.56 -18.04
CA VAL A 4 -12.70 -6.76 -17.18
C VAL A 4 -13.28 -7.63 -16.05
N LEU A 5 -12.54 -7.76 -14.95
CA LEU A 5 -12.97 -8.50 -13.75
C LEU A 5 -14.16 -7.83 -13.05
N PHE A 6 -14.40 -6.54 -13.31
CA PHE A 6 -15.47 -5.77 -12.67
C PHE A 6 -16.31 -5.03 -13.72
N LYS A 7 -17.31 -5.74 -14.27
CA LYS A 7 -18.16 -5.24 -15.36
C LYS A 7 -19.31 -4.39 -14.86
N SER A 8 -19.85 -4.69 -13.67
CA SER A 8 -20.97 -3.95 -13.09
C SER A 8 -20.55 -3.01 -11.96
N ASP A 9 -21.31 -1.93 -11.83
CA ASP A 9 -21.24 -0.97 -10.73
C ASP A 9 -21.42 -1.62 -9.34
N SER A 10 -22.20 -2.70 -9.28
CA SER A 10 -22.43 -3.49 -8.06
C SER A 10 -21.21 -4.31 -7.68
N GLU A 11 -20.55 -4.95 -8.65
CA GLU A 11 -19.30 -5.68 -8.42
C GLU A 11 -18.18 -4.74 -7.99
N ARG A 12 -18.04 -3.60 -8.69
CA ARG A 12 -17.08 -2.55 -8.31
C ARG A 12 -17.32 -2.07 -6.89
N TRP A 13 -18.58 -1.86 -6.51
CA TRP A 13 -18.93 -1.47 -5.14
C TRP A 13 -18.61 -2.54 -4.10
N ASN A 14 -18.88 -3.81 -4.41
CA ASN A 14 -18.55 -4.92 -3.52
C ASN A 14 -17.03 -5.05 -3.34
N ALA A 15 -16.25 -4.89 -4.41
CA ALA A 15 -14.79 -4.88 -4.37
C ALA A 15 -14.25 -3.72 -3.51
N VAL A 16 -14.82 -2.52 -3.63
CA VAL A 16 -14.49 -1.36 -2.76
C VAL A 16 -14.83 -1.64 -1.30
N ARG A 17 -15.97 -2.28 -1.01
CA ARG A 17 -16.36 -2.67 0.36
C ARG A 17 -15.43 -3.72 0.95
N ALA A 18 -15.06 -4.72 0.15
CA ALA A 18 -14.16 -5.79 0.53
C ALA A 18 -12.68 -5.35 0.56
N ARG A 19 -12.36 -4.21 -0.08
CA ARG A 19 -10.99 -3.73 -0.34
C ARG A 19 -10.18 -4.79 -1.08
N ASP A 20 -10.78 -5.34 -2.14
CA ASP A 20 -10.20 -6.41 -2.93
C ASP A 20 -8.90 -5.94 -3.61
N PRO A 21 -7.74 -6.59 -3.35
CA PRO A 21 -6.49 -6.30 -4.05
C PRO A 21 -6.57 -6.49 -5.56
N LEU A 22 -7.43 -7.38 -6.06
CA LEU A 22 -7.60 -7.64 -7.49
C LEU A 22 -8.28 -6.47 -8.22
N ALA A 23 -9.00 -5.61 -7.49
CA ALA A 23 -9.61 -4.41 -8.05
C ALA A 23 -8.63 -3.23 -8.14
N ASP A 24 -7.47 -3.32 -7.49
CA ASP A 24 -6.47 -2.26 -7.53
C ASP A 24 -5.89 -2.14 -8.95
N GLY A 25 -5.99 -0.95 -9.54
CA GLY A 25 -5.59 -0.69 -10.93
C GLY A 25 -6.62 -1.07 -11.99
N CYS A 26 -7.72 -1.76 -11.66
CA CYS A 26 -8.80 -2.04 -12.62
C CYS A 26 -9.76 -0.86 -12.82
N PHE A 27 -10.04 -0.11 -11.75
CA PHE A 27 -10.90 1.07 -11.78
C PHE A 27 -10.58 1.98 -10.59
N VAL A 28 -11.07 3.22 -10.66
CA VAL A 28 -11.07 4.16 -9.53
C VAL A 28 -12.49 4.52 -9.15
N TYR A 29 -12.72 4.83 -7.87
CA TYR A 29 -14.01 5.33 -7.41
C TYR A 29 -13.90 6.79 -6.96
N CYS A 30 -14.92 7.56 -7.28
CA CYS A 30 -15.03 8.98 -7.01
C CYS A 30 -16.16 9.24 -6.03
N VAL A 31 -15.94 10.16 -5.09
CA VAL A 31 -16.96 10.58 -4.12
C VAL A 31 -17.47 11.96 -4.50
N LYS A 32 -18.74 12.06 -4.92
CA LYS A 32 -19.39 13.30 -5.38
C LYS A 32 -19.27 14.44 -4.38
N THR A 33 -19.47 14.15 -3.09
CA THR A 33 -19.53 15.15 -2.02
C THR A 33 -18.17 15.76 -1.70
N THR A 34 -17.08 14.99 -1.81
CA THR A 34 -15.73 15.48 -1.49
C THR A 34 -14.94 15.87 -2.74
N LYS A 35 -15.42 15.50 -3.93
CA LYS A 35 -14.70 15.60 -5.20
C LYS A 35 -13.31 14.96 -5.10
N ILE A 36 -13.24 13.79 -4.46
CA ILE A 36 -12.01 13.00 -4.31
C ILE A 36 -12.20 11.65 -4.99
N PHE A 37 -11.19 11.21 -5.75
CA PHE A 37 -11.10 9.85 -6.28
C PHE A 37 -10.05 9.01 -5.56
N CYS A 38 -10.31 7.72 -5.46
CA CYS A 38 -9.56 6.76 -4.65
C CYS A 38 -9.39 5.43 -5.39
N ARG A 39 -8.36 4.67 -4.98
CA ARG A 39 -8.20 3.24 -5.30
C ARG A 39 -9.22 2.39 -4.53
N PRO A 40 -9.69 1.25 -5.07
CA PRO A 40 -10.63 0.36 -4.38
C PRO A 40 -10.13 -0.17 -3.03
N ILE A 41 -8.81 -0.32 -2.88
CA ILE A 41 -8.15 -0.76 -1.64
C ILE A 41 -7.96 0.36 -0.59
N CYS A 42 -8.46 1.57 -0.86
CA CYS A 42 -8.23 2.71 0.02
C CYS A 42 -8.81 2.47 1.43
N LYS A 43 -7.97 2.68 2.45
CA LYS A 43 -8.37 2.54 3.86
C LYS A 43 -9.20 3.72 4.40
N ALA A 44 -9.51 4.71 3.56
CA ALA A 44 -10.38 5.81 3.94
C ALA A 44 -11.79 5.30 4.30
N ARG A 45 -12.53 6.10 5.07
CA ARG A 45 -13.93 5.81 5.38
C ARG A 45 -14.74 5.86 4.08
N LEU A 46 -15.49 4.80 3.82
CA LEU A 46 -16.36 4.74 2.64
C LEU A 46 -17.50 5.75 2.75
N ALA A 47 -17.76 6.45 1.66
CA ALA A 47 -18.93 7.30 1.51
C ALA A 47 -20.19 6.44 1.29
N ARG A 48 -21.37 7.08 1.32
CA ARG A 48 -22.62 6.41 0.93
C ARG A 48 -22.57 6.03 -0.54
N ARG A 49 -23.07 4.84 -0.89
CA ARG A 49 -23.10 4.33 -2.28
C ARG A 49 -23.73 5.32 -3.28
N SER A 50 -24.73 6.07 -2.85
CA SER A 50 -25.41 7.09 -3.65
C SER A 50 -24.49 8.22 -4.11
N ASN A 51 -23.40 8.47 -3.36
CA ASN A 51 -22.44 9.53 -3.64
C ASN A 51 -21.17 8.99 -4.32
N VAL A 52 -21.18 7.73 -4.77
CA VAL A 52 -20.01 7.06 -5.36
C VAL A 52 -20.26 6.81 -6.84
N GLU A 53 -19.28 7.19 -7.66
CA GLU A 53 -19.18 6.91 -9.09
C GLU A 53 -17.89 6.15 -9.37
N PHE A 54 -17.83 5.43 -10.49
CA PHE A 54 -16.66 4.66 -10.91
C PHE A 54 -16.16 5.15 -12.26
N PHE A 55 -14.85 5.24 -12.41
CA PHE A 55 -14.18 5.51 -13.69
C PHE A 55 -13.17 4.41 -13.97
N ALA A 56 -12.90 4.14 -15.24
CA ALA A 56 -11.94 3.11 -15.62
C ALA A 56 -10.51 3.58 -15.33
N THR A 57 -10.23 4.87 -15.58
CA THR A 57 -8.89 5.44 -15.42
C THR A 57 -8.86 6.65 -14.49
N THR A 58 -7.67 6.97 -13.98
CA THR A 58 -7.40 8.17 -13.18
C THR A 58 -7.61 9.44 -14.00
N SER A 59 -7.26 9.43 -15.28
CA SER A 59 -7.44 10.54 -16.22
C SER A 59 -8.91 10.94 -16.34
N GLU A 60 -9.81 9.98 -16.56
CA GLU A 60 -11.25 10.26 -16.64
C GLU A 60 -11.79 10.91 -15.35
N ALA A 61 -11.31 10.47 -14.19
CA ALA A 61 -11.70 11.08 -12.91
C ALA A 61 -11.20 12.53 -12.79
N ILE A 62 -9.99 12.82 -13.25
CA ILE A 62 -9.43 14.18 -13.25
C ILE A 62 -10.19 15.08 -14.21
N GLU A 63 -10.50 14.60 -15.42
CA GLU A 63 -11.31 15.33 -16.42
C GLU A 63 -12.73 15.62 -15.91
N ALA A 64 -13.31 14.70 -15.12
CA ALA A 64 -14.58 14.91 -14.43
C ALA A 64 -14.49 15.86 -13.22
N GLY A 65 -13.32 16.44 -12.95
CA GLY A 65 -13.09 17.45 -11.90
C GLY A 65 -12.86 16.87 -10.50
N TYR A 66 -12.47 15.60 -10.39
CA TYR A 66 -12.09 14.99 -9.11
C TYR A 66 -10.60 15.17 -8.80
N ARG A 67 -10.27 15.30 -7.52
CA ARG A 67 -8.90 15.39 -7.03
C ARG A 67 -8.42 14.06 -6.48
N ALA A 68 -7.13 13.78 -6.63
CA ALA A 68 -6.54 12.54 -6.16
C ALA A 68 -6.52 12.45 -4.62
N CYS A 69 -6.82 11.27 -4.08
CA CYS A 69 -6.78 11.03 -2.66
C CYS A 69 -5.34 10.94 -2.14
N LYS A 70 -4.98 11.86 -1.22
CA LYS A 70 -3.65 11.90 -0.58
C LYS A 70 -3.27 10.65 0.21
N ARG A 71 -4.23 9.77 0.56
CA ARG A 71 -3.98 8.55 1.36
C ARG A 71 -3.62 7.34 0.51
N CYS A 72 -4.29 7.16 -0.62
CA CYS A 72 -4.04 6.03 -1.51
C CYS A 72 -3.29 6.42 -2.78
N LYS A 73 -2.99 7.72 -2.96
CA LYS A 73 -2.25 8.32 -4.08
C LYS A 73 -2.53 7.59 -5.41
N PRO A 74 -3.80 7.60 -5.86
CA PRO A 74 -4.22 6.87 -7.06
C PRO A 74 -3.49 7.31 -8.33
N GLU A 75 -2.86 8.50 -8.32
CA GLU A 75 -2.03 9.03 -9.40
C GLU A 75 -0.72 8.29 -9.65
N LEU A 76 -0.23 7.52 -8.68
CA LEU A 76 0.97 6.69 -8.85
C LEU A 76 0.53 5.33 -9.38
N ASP A 77 1.15 4.74 -10.41
CA ASP A 77 0.77 3.40 -10.91
C ASP A 77 0.97 2.30 -9.86
N ILE A 78 2.08 2.40 -9.11
CA ILE A 78 2.42 1.49 -8.02
C ILE A 78 2.43 2.29 -6.72
N TYR A 79 1.42 2.09 -5.88
CA TYR A 79 1.39 2.65 -4.53
C TYR A 79 1.87 1.61 -3.52
N ILE A 80 3.18 1.62 -3.24
CA ILE A 80 3.72 0.97 -2.05
C ILE A 80 3.59 2.02 -0.93
N PRO A 81 2.85 1.75 0.17
CA PRO A 81 2.82 2.64 1.32
C PRO A 81 4.25 3.03 1.70
N GLU A 82 4.51 4.29 2.02
CA GLU A 82 5.88 4.79 2.33
C GLU A 82 6.61 3.87 3.34
N GLY A 83 5.88 3.29 4.28
CA GLY A 83 6.43 2.31 5.22
C GLY A 83 6.88 0.97 4.62
N GLU A 84 6.25 0.47 3.56
CA GLU A 84 6.65 -0.77 2.87
C GLU A 84 7.84 -0.55 1.93
N GLN A 85 7.97 0.63 1.28
CA GLN A 85 9.17 0.96 0.49
C GLN A 85 10.42 1.04 1.38
N SER A 86 10.26 1.67 2.55
CA SER A 86 11.31 1.75 3.55
C SER A 86 11.75 0.38 4.06
N ILE A 87 10.85 -0.60 4.16
CA ILE A 87 11.21 -1.95 4.60
C ILE A 87 12.14 -2.64 3.61
N PHE A 88 11.92 -2.51 2.30
CA PHE A 88 12.83 -3.08 1.30
C PHE A 88 14.25 -2.53 1.43
N LYS A 89 14.41 -1.23 1.69
CA LYS A 89 15.72 -0.62 1.98
C LYS A 89 16.36 -1.23 3.22
N ILE A 90 15.59 -1.42 4.29
CA ILE A 90 16.07 -2.02 5.53
C ILE A 90 16.43 -3.50 5.36
N GLN A 91 15.65 -4.26 4.57
CA GLN A 91 15.99 -5.65 4.24
C GLN A 91 17.37 -5.71 3.58
N ARG A 92 17.60 -4.88 2.56
CA ARG A 92 18.90 -4.81 1.88
C ARG A 92 20.04 -4.42 2.83
N LEU A 93 19.83 -3.43 3.69
CA LEU A 93 20.79 -3.06 4.75
C LEU A 93 21.13 -4.23 5.69
N LEU A 94 20.13 -5.05 6.05
CA LEU A 94 20.35 -6.23 6.89
C LEU A 94 21.05 -7.37 6.15
N GLU A 95 20.88 -7.46 4.82
CA GLU A 95 21.59 -8.42 3.96
C GLU A 95 23.06 -8.03 3.74
N ASP A 96 23.34 -6.74 3.62
CA ASP A 96 24.67 -6.18 3.40
C ASP A 96 25.49 -6.07 4.70
N LEU A 97 24.94 -6.47 5.85
CA LEU A 97 25.67 -6.46 7.12
C LEU A 97 26.88 -7.42 7.07
N PRO A 98 28.07 -6.96 7.49
CA PRO A 98 29.25 -7.81 7.65
C PRO A 98 29.00 -8.93 8.65
N GLU A 99 29.65 -10.07 8.42
CA GLU A 99 29.61 -11.20 9.35
C GLU A 99 30.21 -10.79 10.71
N GLY A 100 29.52 -11.13 11.81
CA GLY A 100 29.93 -10.72 13.16
C GLY A 100 29.57 -9.27 13.56
N ALA A 101 29.09 -8.42 12.65
CA ALA A 101 28.67 -7.06 13.01
C ALA A 101 27.51 -7.07 14.03
N PRO A 102 27.43 -6.10 14.95
CA PRO A 102 26.30 -5.99 15.86
C PRO A 102 25.00 -5.69 15.08
N LEU A 103 23.92 -6.35 15.45
CA LEU A 103 22.59 -6.08 14.86
C LEU A 103 22.13 -4.67 15.25
N PRO A 104 21.72 -3.82 14.29
CA PRO A 104 21.17 -2.52 14.60
C PRO A 104 19.95 -2.65 15.52
N LYS A 105 19.82 -1.72 16.47
CA LYS A 105 18.64 -1.67 17.34
C LYS A 105 17.38 -1.40 16.50
N LEU A 106 16.25 -1.94 16.94
CA LEU A 106 14.97 -1.76 16.26
C LEU A 106 14.58 -0.28 16.09
N GLU A 107 14.95 0.58 17.04
CA GLU A 107 14.73 2.04 16.95
C GLU A 107 15.48 2.67 15.78
N VAL A 108 16.73 2.24 15.54
CA VAL A 108 17.56 2.76 14.44
C VAL A 108 16.95 2.35 13.11
N LEU A 109 16.57 1.08 12.97
CA LEU A 109 15.93 0.56 11.76
C LEU A 109 14.58 1.24 11.49
N ALA A 110 13.80 1.50 12.54
CA ALA A 110 12.53 2.20 12.42
C ALA A 110 12.71 3.66 11.98
N SER A 111 13.68 4.36 12.59
CA SER A 111 14.01 5.75 12.23
C SER A 111 14.49 5.86 10.79
N GLU A 112 15.37 4.95 10.36
CA GLU A 112 15.87 4.89 8.98
C GLU A 112 14.74 4.59 7.99
N ALA A 113 13.74 3.82 8.42
CA ALA A 113 12.54 3.58 7.64
C ALA A 113 11.54 4.77 7.64
N GLY A 114 11.79 5.83 8.40
CA GLY A 114 10.84 6.93 8.59
C GLY A 114 9.57 6.52 9.33
N LEU A 115 9.62 5.44 10.12
CA LEU A 115 8.49 4.84 10.81
C LEU A 115 8.67 4.85 12.32
N THR A 116 7.55 4.86 13.06
CA THR A 116 7.62 4.55 14.50
C THR A 116 7.98 3.08 14.72
N LYS A 117 8.64 2.77 15.84
CA LYS A 117 9.07 1.42 16.22
C LYS A 117 7.99 0.34 16.01
N TYR A 118 6.77 0.63 16.47
CA TYR A 118 5.63 -0.30 16.36
C TYR A 118 5.14 -0.45 14.93
N HIS A 119 5.09 0.64 14.16
CA HIS A 119 4.68 0.59 12.77
C HIS A 119 5.71 -0.15 11.91
N PHE A 120 7.00 0.12 12.13
CA PHE A 120 8.10 -0.60 11.49
C PHE A 120 8.03 -2.10 11.77
N HIS A 121 7.92 -2.49 13.04
CA HIS A 121 7.88 -3.90 13.42
C HIS A 121 6.70 -4.65 12.76
N ARG A 122 5.50 -4.06 12.77
CA ARG A 122 4.31 -4.67 12.15
C ARG A 122 4.45 -4.76 10.64
N SER A 123 4.91 -3.69 10.00
CA SER A 123 5.05 -3.63 8.55
C SER A 123 6.15 -4.58 8.06
N PHE A 124 7.27 -4.69 8.79
CA PHE A 124 8.37 -5.60 8.44
C PHE A 124 7.93 -7.06 8.50
N LYS A 125 7.20 -7.44 9.56
CA LYS A 125 6.63 -8.79 9.69
C LYS A 125 5.59 -9.09 8.61
N LYS A 126 4.78 -8.10 8.23
CA LYS A 126 3.81 -8.24 7.13
C LYS A 126 4.49 -8.48 5.78
N ALA A 127 5.60 -7.81 5.52
CA ALA A 127 6.34 -7.91 4.26
C ALA A 127 7.20 -9.18 4.16
N THR A 128 7.83 -9.59 5.27
CA THR A 128 8.87 -10.66 5.27
C THR A 128 8.42 -11.96 5.94
N GLY A 129 7.29 -11.96 6.63
CA GLY A 129 6.84 -13.07 7.49
C GLY A 129 7.58 -13.18 8.83
N MET A 130 8.71 -12.49 9.00
CA MET A 130 9.59 -12.58 10.17
C MET A 130 9.79 -11.22 10.86
N THR A 131 10.24 -11.23 12.11
CA THR A 131 10.71 -9.99 12.74
C THR A 131 12.07 -9.56 12.15
N PRO A 132 12.44 -8.27 12.21
CA PRO A 132 13.75 -7.80 11.72
C PRO A 132 14.95 -8.58 12.30
N ARG A 133 14.86 -8.97 13.57
CA ARG A 133 15.90 -9.75 14.25
C ARG A 133 15.97 -11.19 13.73
N GLU A 134 14.82 -11.86 13.59
CA GLU A 134 14.75 -13.21 13.04
C GLU A 134 15.24 -13.24 11.59
N TYR A 135 14.85 -12.25 10.79
CA TYR A 135 15.28 -12.11 9.40
C TYR A 135 16.80 -12.01 9.31
N ALA A 136 17.42 -11.10 10.07
CA ALA A 136 18.87 -10.93 10.06
C ALA A 136 19.63 -12.15 10.60
N LEU A 137 19.09 -12.86 11.59
CA LEU A 137 19.66 -14.12 12.09
C LEU A 137 19.53 -15.26 11.07
N SER A 138 18.39 -15.36 10.38
CA SER A 138 18.15 -16.35 9.33
C SER A 138 19.14 -16.16 8.17
N ARG A 139 19.41 -14.91 7.77
CA ARG A 139 20.39 -14.63 6.70
C ARG A 139 21.82 -14.98 7.10
N ARG A 140 22.20 -14.81 8.36
CA ARG A 140 23.51 -15.25 8.88
C ARG A 140 23.67 -16.77 8.86
N ARG A 141 22.60 -17.52 9.12
CA ARG A 141 22.63 -18.99 9.08
C ARG A 141 22.62 -19.58 7.67
N ALA A 142 22.22 -18.78 6.68
CA ALA A 142 22.10 -19.18 5.29
C ALA A 142 23.28 -18.72 4.42
N ARG A 143 24.22 -17.95 4.97
CA ARG A 143 25.56 -17.70 4.42
C ARG A 143 26.52 -18.76 4.96
#